data_AF-A0A3M1RRU2-F1
#
_entry.id   AF-A0A3M1RRU2-F1
#
_cell.length_a   1.000
_cell.length_b   1.000
_cell.length_c   1.000
_cell.angle_alpha   90.00
_cell.angle_beta   90.00
_cell.angle_gamma   90.00
#
_symmetry.space_group_name_H-M   'P 1'
#
loop_
_entity.id
_entity.type
_entity.pdbx_description
1 polymer ?
#
loop_
_entity_poly.entity_id
_entity_poly.type
_entity_poly.pdbx_seq_one_letter_code
_entity_poly.pdbx_strand_id
1 'polypeptide(L)' 'MGDFNWQGNSKAMFDKSIEGSPKPFQEMTRKRLIETLTKKCGEGGDVTEEIFLECVKEITPKPFLQMALKALEPLKSS' A
#
# COMPACT_ATOMS: atom_id res chain seq x y z
N MET A 1 7.67 12.09 -5.62
CA MET A 1 6.67 11.07 -5.18
C MET A 1 6.24 10.35 -6.45
N GLY A 2 6.09 9.03 -6.44
CA GLY A 2 5.63 8.34 -7.65
C GLY A 2 4.29 8.93 -8.07
N ASP A 3 4.25 9.58 -9.24
CA ASP A 3 2.99 9.94 -9.87
C ASP A 3 2.32 8.62 -10.22
N PHE A 4 1.30 8.25 -9.48
CA PHE A 4 0.50 7.06 -9.74
C PHE A 4 -0.92 7.52 -10.03
N ASN A 5 -1.58 6.85 -10.96
CA ASN A 5 -2.99 7.03 -11.21
C ASN A 5 -3.76 6.15 -10.23
N TRP A 6 -4.13 6.74 -9.09
CA TRP A 6 -4.83 6.02 -8.03
C TRP A 6 -6.30 5.77 -8.40
N GLN A 7 -6.69 4.50 -8.43
CA GLN A 7 -8.04 4.06 -8.76
C GLN A 7 -8.79 3.59 -7.50
N GLY A 8 -10.06 3.97 -7.37
CA GLY A 8 -10.88 3.64 -6.20
C GLY A 8 -10.26 4.17 -4.90
N ASN A 9 -10.23 3.35 -3.85
CA ASN A 9 -9.69 3.71 -2.54
C ASN A 9 -8.20 3.36 -2.38
N SER A 10 -7.47 3.00 -3.44
CA SER A 10 -6.08 2.56 -3.34
C SER A 10 -5.15 3.62 -2.73
N LYS A 11 -5.41 4.92 -2.98
CA LYS A 11 -4.69 6.02 -2.32
C LYS A 11 -4.91 6.04 -0.82
N ALA A 12 -6.16 5.87 -0.38
CA ALA A 12 -6.50 5.84 1.04
C ALA A 12 -5.87 4.62 1.73
N MET A 13 -5.82 3.47 1.04
CA MET A 13 -5.13 2.28 1.55
C MET A 13 -3.62 2.50 1.70
N PHE A 14 -2.98 3.19 0.75
CA PHE A 14 -1.58 3.58 0.83
C PHE A 14 -1.31 4.47 2.05
N ASP A 15 -2.10 5.53 2.23
CA ASP A 15 -1.94 6.44 3.36
C ASP A 15 -2.16 5.70 4.70
N LYS A 16 -3.20 4.87 4.76
CA LYS A 16 -3.52 4.08 5.96
C LYS A 16 -2.41 3.09 6.34
N SER A 17 -1.75 2.49 5.36
CA SER A 17 -0.63 1.57 5.59
C SER A 17 0.57 2.29 6.22
N ILE A 18 0.81 3.55 5.85
CA ILE A 18 1.87 4.37 6.42
C ILE A 18 1.48 4.81 7.84
N GLU A 19 0.27 5.31 8.03
CA GLU A 19 -0.23 5.72 9.36
C GLU A 19 -0.26 4.56 10.35
N GLY A 20 -0.64 3.36 9.89
CA GLY A 20 -0.67 2.14 10.70
C GLY A 20 0.71 1.56 11.01
N SER A 21 1.77 2.02 10.34
CA SER A 21 3.15 1.62 10.63
C SER A 21 3.68 2.37 11.86
N PRO A 22 4.51 1.74 12.71
CA PRO A 22 5.14 2.44 13.82
C PRO A 22 5.98 3.62 13.31
N LYS A 23 5.98 4.75 14.04
CA LYS A 23 6.62 6.01 13.62
C LYS A 23 8.03 5.84 13.01
N PRO A 24 8.97 5.06 13.62
CA PRO A 24 10.31 4.89 13.06
C PRO A 24 10.35 4.20 11.69
N PHE A 25 9.30 3.45 11.35
CA PHE A 25 9.21 2.67 10.11
C PHE A 25 8.34 3.32 9.04
N GLN A 26 7.61 4.40 9.32
CA GLN A 26 6.68 5.01 8.37
C GLN A 26 7.35 5.44 7.07
N GLU A 27 8.53 6.06 7.14
CA GLU A 27 9.30 6.44 5.95
C GLU A 27 9.76 5.21 5.16
N MET A 28 10.23 4.16 5.86
CA MET A 28 10.62 2.90 5.24
C MET A 28 9.44 2.21 4.56
N THR A 29 8.28 2.15 5.22
CA THR A 29 7.04 1.60 4.66
C THR A 29 6.64 2.37 3.40
N ARG A 30 6.63 3.71 3.47
CA ARG A 30 6.33 4.57 2.32
C ARG A 30 7.25 4.26 1.14
N LYS A 31 8.57 4.22 1.40
CA LYS A 31 9.58 3.96 0.36
C LYS A 31 9.38 2.58 -0.27
N ARG A 32 9.20 1.53 0.54
CA ARG A 32 8.99 0.16 0.03
C ARG A 32 7.70 0.02 -0.76
N LEU A 33 6.60 0.63 -0.31
CA LEU A 33 5.33 0.62 -1.06
C LEU A 33 5.50 1.30 -2.41
N ILE A 34 6.12 2.49 -2.47
CA ILE A 34 6.37 3.20 -3.73
C ILE A 34 7.28 2.38 -4.65
N GLU A 35 8.37 1.81 -4.14
CA GLU A 35 9.28 0.98 -4.94
C GLU A 35 8.57 -0.25 -5.52
N THR A 36 7.76 -0.95 -4.72
CA THR A 36 7.01 -2.13 -5.17
C THR A 36 5.91 -1.75 -6.17
N LEU A 37 5.18 -0.66 -5.93
CA LEU A 37 4.17 -0.15 -6.87
C LEU A 37 4.80 0.27 -8.20
N THR A 38 5.94 0.98 -8.17
CA THR A 38 6.67 1.37 -9.38
C THR A 38 7.14 0.14 -10.16
N LYS A 39 7.58 -0.92 -9.48
CA LYS A 39 7.97 -2.18 -10.14
C LYS A 39 6.79 -2.91 -10.80
N LYS A 40 5.59 -2.83 -10.20
CA LYS A 40 4.40 -3.52 -10.72
C LYS A 40 3.68 -2.74 -11.82
N CYS A 41 3.52 -1.43 -11.63
CA CYS A 41 2.69 -0.58 -12.48
C CYS A 41 3.50 0.31 -13.43
N GLY A 42 4.80 0.48 -13.19
CA GLY A 42 5.60 1.53 -13.80
C GLY A 42 5.41 2.90 -13.15
N GLU A 43 6.24 3.87 -13.53
CA GLU A 43 6.03 5.27 -13.20
C GLU A 43 4.80 5.79 -13.95
N GLY A 44 3.88 6.49 -13.28
CA GLY A 44 2.62 6.93 -13.89
C GLY A 44 1.55 5.85 -13.98
N GLY A 45 1.83 4.63 -13.51
CA GLY A 45 0.94 3.48 -13.68
C GLY A 45 -0.34 3.55 -12.84
N ASP A 46 -1.36 2.81 -13.28
CA ASP A 46 -2.62 2.66 -12.55
C ASP A 46 -2.43 1.77 -11.31
N VAL A 47 -2.90 2.28 -10.17
CA VAL A 47 -2.88 1.54 -8.91
C VAL A 47 -4.30 1.29 -8.46
N THR A 48 -4.75 0.05 -8.61
CA THR A 48 -6.05 -0.43 -8.09
C THR A 48 -5.91 -0.91 -6.65
N GLU A 49 -7.04 -1.09 -5.96
CA GLU A 49 -7.07 -1.66 -4.61
C GLU A 49 -6.47 -3.08 -4.57
N GLU A 50 -6.70 -3.88 -5.61
CA GLU A 50 -6.17 -5.24 -5.73
C GLU A 50 -4.65 -5.25 -5.84
N ILE A 51 -4.10 -4.44 -6.75
CA ILE A 51 -2.65 -4.27 -6.90
C ILE A 51 -2.03 -3.79 -5.59
N PHE A 52 -2.67 -2.82 -4.93
CA PHE A 52 -2.17 -2.31 -3.67
C PHE A 52 -2.14 -3.39 -2.57
N LEU A 53 -3.20 -4.20 -2.45
CA LEU A 53 -3.25 -5.31 -1.50
C LEU A 53 -2.19 -6.38 -1.78
N GLU A 54 -1.87 -6.64 -3.04
CA GLU A 54 -0.72 -7.50 -3.38
C GLU A 54 0.60 -6.92 -2.89
N CYS A 55 0.85 -5.63 -3.13
CA CYS A 55 2.06 -4.96 -2.63
C CYS A 55 2.19 -5.11 -1.11
N VAL A 56 1.10 -4.88 -0.37
CA VAL A 56 1.08 -5.02 1.09
C VAL A 56 1.44 -6.45 1.50
N LYS A 57 0.90 -7.47 0.82
CA LYS A 57 1.24 -8.88 1.08
C LYS A 57 2.70 -9.22 0.81
N GLU A 58 3.31 -8.59 -0.19
CA GLU A 58 4.71 -8.82 -0.54
C GLU A 58 5.69 -8.18 0.44
N ILE A 59 5.43 -6.95 0.88
CA ILE A 59 6.41 -6.19 1.67
C ILE A 59 6.21 -6.31 3.19
N THR A 60 5.01 -6.69 3.62
CA THR A 60 4.65 -6.74 5.04
C THR A 60 5.11 -8.06 5.65
N PRO A 61 5.91 -8.05 6.73
CA PRO A 61 6.32 -9.28 7.38
C PRO A 61 5.11 -10.09 7.86
N LYS A 62 5.18 -11.43 7.74
CA LYS A 62 4.09 -12.35 8.11
C LYS A 62 3.44 -12.06 9.47
N PRO A 63 4.18 -11.73 10.55
CA PRO A 63 3.56 -11.42 11.85
C PRO A 63 2.61 -10.22 11.84
N PHE A 64 2.83 -9.26 10.94
CA PHE A 64 2.06 -8.02 10.85
C PHE A 64 1.03 -8.04 9.72
N LEU A 65 1.13 -9.00 8.79
CA LEU A 65 0.33 -9.02 7.58
C LEU A 65 -1.17 -9.07 7.88
N GLN A 66 -1.62 -9.94 8.79
CA GLN A 66 -3.05 -10.05 9.10
C GLN A 66 -3.60 -8.75 9.72
N MET A 67 -2.81 -8.08 10.55
CA MET A 67 -3.18 -6.80 11.14
C MET A 67 -3.28 -5.71 10.06
N ALA A 68 -2.30 -5.65 9.16
CA ALA A 68 -2.30 -4.71 8.04
C ALA A 68 -3.53 -4.92 7.14
N LEU A 69 -3.84 -6.17 6.76
CA LEU A 69 -5.00 -6.47 5.92
C LEU A 69 -6.33 -6.11 6.59
N LYS A 70 -6.50 -6.40 7.89
CA LYS A 70 -7.69 -6.00 8.65
C LYS A 70 -7.86 -4.48 8.73
N ALA A 71 -6.76 -3.72 8.79
CA ALA A 71 -6.83 -2.27 8.79
C ALA A 71 -7.26 -1.67 7.44
N LEU A 72 -7.06 -2.41 6.35
CA LEU A 72 -7.40 -1.99 4.99
C LEU A 72 -8.76 -2.52 4.51
N GLU A 73 -9.26 -3.60 5.12
CA GLU A 73 -10.53 -4.22 4.77
C GLU A 73 -11.72 -3.23 4.70
N PRO A 74 -11.90 -2.28 5.65
CA PRO A 74 -12.99 -1.31 5.59
C PRO A 74 -12.87 -0.30 4.44
N LEU A 75 -11.69 -0.19 3.82
CA LEU A 75 -11.45 0.71 2.69
C LEU A 75 -11.70 0.02 1.35
N LYS A 76 -11.91 -1.29 1.34
CA LYS A 76 -12.18 -2.00 0.09
C LYS A 76 -13.54 -1.60 -0.45
N SER A 77 -13.57 -1.15 -1.70
CA SER A 77 -14.84 -0.86 -2.40
C SER A 77 -15.58 -2.18 -2.63
N SER A 78 -16.90 -2.18 -2.39
CA SER A 78 -17.79 -3.35 -2.61
C SER A 78 -18.02 -3.63 -4.08
#